data_AF-J3INS2-F1
#
_entry.id   AF-J3INS2-F1
#
_cell.length_a   1.000
_cell.length_b   1.000
_cell.length_c   1.000
_cell.angle_alpha   90.00
_cell.angle_beta   90.00
_cell.angle_gamma   90.00
#
_symmetry.space_group_name_H-M   'P 1'
#
loop_
_entity.id
_entity.type
_entity.pdbx_description
1 polymer ?
#
loop_
_entity_poly.entity_id
_entity_poly.type
_entity_poly.pdbx_seq_one_letter_code
_entity_poly.pdbx_strand_id
1 'polypeptide(L)' 'MTPILKKVAQYIRNTAGNATLEHLIDDHEPIGPRLWADMECEGFAHVVDGKVALTEKGSAALDAAPF' A
#
# COMPACT_ATOMS: atom_id res chain seq x y z
N MET A 1 -5.10 -5.59 -9.12
CA MET A 1 -4.19 -5.62 -7.96
C MET A 1 -3.64 -7.04 -7.82
N THR A 2 -2.32 -7.21 -7.74
CA THR A 2 -1.71 -8.53 -7.53
C THR A 2 -1.88 -9.01 -6.08
N PRO A 3 -1.73 -10.31 -5.77
CA PRO A 3 -1.88 -10.82 -4.40
C PRO A 3 -0.93 -10.14 -3.39
N ILE A 4 0.28 -9.78 -3.83
CA ILE A 4 1.27 -9.11 -2.97
C ILE A 4 0.87 -7.66 -2.72
N LEU A 5 0.46 -6.92 -3.76
CA LEU A 5 -0.04 -5.54 -3.61
C LEU A 5 -1.30 -5.48 -2.72
N LYS A 6 -2.15 -6.52 -2.76
CA LYS A 6 -3.30 -6.64 -1.87
C LYS A 6 -2.87 -6.73 -0.40
N LYS A 7 -1.84 -7.52 -0.08
CA LYS A 7 -1.30 -7.62 1.29
C LYS A 7 -0.75 -6.27 1.76
N VAL A 8 0.00 -5.57 0.91
CA VAL A 8 0.53 -4.22 1.22
C VAL A 8 -0.61 -3.22 1.44
N ALA A 9 -1.61 -3.22 0.57
CA ALA A 9 -2.78 -2.36 0.73
C ALA A 9 -3.54 -2.66 2.04
N GLN A 10 -3.67 -3.94 2.39
CA GLN A 10 -4.28 -4.36 3.64
C GLN A 10 -3.46 -3.94 4.87
N TYR A 11 -2.13 -3.99 4.79
CA TYR A 11 -1.22 -3.47 5.81
C TYR A 11 -1.42 -1.96 6.00
N ILE A 12 -1.47 -1.17 4.93
CA ILE A 12 -1.72 0.29 4.98
C ILE A 12 -3.09 0.58 5.61
N ARG A 13 -4.12 -0.20 5.25
CA ARG A 13 -5.47 -0.05 5.83
C ARG A 13 -5.48 -0.38 7.33
N ASN A 14 -4.84 -1.48 7.73
CA ASN A 14 -4.81 -1.94 9.12
C ASN A 14 -3.98 -1.01 10.03
N THR A 15 -2.99 -0.32 9.48
CA THR A 15 -2.22 0.70 10.20
C THR A 15 -2.97 2.02 10.35
N ALA A 16 -4.18 2.15 9.79
CA ALA A 16 -5.05 3.33 9.91
C ALA A 16 -4.34 4.65 9.56
N GLY A 17 -3.42 4.61 8.60
CA GLY A 17 -2.62 5.78 8.23
C GLY A 17 -1.51 6.12 9.22
N ASN A 18 -0.98 5.15 9.98
CA ASN A 18 0.23 5.31 10.80
C ASN A 18 1.48 4.67 10.18
N ALA A 19 1.35 3.92 9.09
CA ALA A 19 2.51 3.41 8.37
C ALA A 19 3.26 4.57 7.71
N THR A 20 4.57 4.67 7.94
CA THR A 20 5.45 5.53 7.16
C THR A 20 5.95 4.76 5.95
N LEU A 21 6.44 5.47 4.93
CA LEU A 21 7.05 4.83 3.77
C LEU A 21 8.24 3.95 4.19
N GLU A 22 9.03 4.41 5.16
CA GLU A 22 10.16 3.68 5.72
C GLU A 22 9.74 2.34 6.33
N HIS A 23 8.76 2.33 7.24
CA HIS A 23 8.24 1.08 7.81
C HIS A 23 7.68 0.13 6.75
N LEU A 24 6.98 0.66 5.75
CA LEU A 24 6.45 -0.16 4.66
C LEU A 24 7.56 -0.83 3.85
N ILE A 25 8.63 -0.10 3.56
CA ILE A 25 9.80 -0.59 2.84
C ILE A 25 10.52 -1.67 3.65
N ASP A 26 10.80 -1.39 4.92
CA ASP A 26 11.52 -2.28 5.83
C ASP A 26 10.75 -3.59 6.08
N ASP A 27 9.43 -3.50 6.33
CA ASP A 27 8.57 -4.68 6.57
C ASP A 27 8.47 -5.61 5.35
N HIS A 28 8.81 -5.13 4.16
CA HIS A 28 8.70 -5.87 2.90
C HIS A 28 10.05 -6.05 2.19
N GLU A 29 11.18 -5.90 2.90
CA GLU A 29 12.49 -6.15 2.31
C GLU A 29 12.62 -7.58 1.74
N PRO A 30 13.33 -7.74 0.60
CA PRO A 30 14.04 -6.71 -0.17
C PRO A 30 13.17 -6.01 -1.24
N ILE A 31 11.88 -6.35 -1.33
CA ILE A 31 11.00 -5.90 -2.43
C ILE A 31 10.17 -4.66 -2.09
N GLY A 32 10.22 -4.18 -0.84
CA GLY A 32 9.48 -3.02 -0.35
C GLY A 32 9.53 -1.79 -1.26
N PRO A 33 10.72 -1.34 -1.73
CA PRO A 33 10.81 -0.19 -2.63
C PRO A 33 10.09 -0.40 -3.96
N ARG A 34 10.14 -1.63 -4.50
CA ARG A 34 9.45 -1.99 -5.74
C ARG A 34 7.94 -2.05 -5.54
N LEU A 35 7.48 -2.62 -4.42
CA LEU A 35 6.06 -2.67 -4.10
C LEU A 35 5.48 -1.27 -3.90
N TRP A 36 6.22 -0.37 -3.25
CA TRP A 36 5.83 1.02 -3.16
C TRP A 36 5.72 1.68 -4.54
N ALA A 37 6.74 1.53 -5.38
CA ALA A 37 6.74 2.08 -6.73
C ALA A 37 5.55 1.57 -7.56
N ASP A 38 5.21 0.29 -7.45
CA ASP A 38 4.04 -0.29 -8.12
C ASP A 38 2.72 0.31 -7.57
N MET A 39 2.59 0.49 -6.25
CA MET A 39 1.40 1.09 -5.63
C MET A 39 1.21 2.57 -6.00
N GLU A 40 2.30 3.33 -6.07
CA GLU A 40 2.29 4.75 -6.46
C GLU A 40 2.02 4.89 -7.97
N CYS A 41 2.70 4.10 -8.81
CA CYS A 41 2.53 4.12 -10.27
C CYS A 41 1.10 3.74 -10.69
N GLU A 42 0.48 2.77 -10.01
CA GLU A 42 -0.91 2.38 -10.25
C GLU A 42 -1.92 3.36 -9.61
N GLY A 43 -1.46 4.32 -8.79
CA GLY A 43 -2.30 5.27 -8.08
C GLY A 43 -3.16 4.63 -7.00
N PHE A 44 -2.71 3.53 -6.40
CA PHE A 44 -3.39 2.84 -5.29
C PHE A 44 -3.05 3.43 -3.92
N ALA A 45 -1.86 4.01 -3.77
CA ALA A 45 -1.45 4.66 -2.54
C ALA A 45 -0.71 5.97 -2.82
N HIS A 46 -0.65 6.83 -1.82
CA HIS A 46 0.11 8.08 -1.82
C HIS A 46 0.65 8.38 -0.42
N VAL A 47 1.59 9.33 -0.33
CA VAL A 47 2.07 9.83 0.95
C VAL A 47 1.33 11.11 1.31
N VAL A 48 0.72 11.15 2.48
CA VAL A 48 0.06 12.31 3.07
C VAL A 48 0.66 12.55 4.45
N ASP A 49 1.20 13.74 4.70
CA ASP A 49 1.85 14.11 5.97
C ASP A 49 2.94 13.12 6.44
N GLY A 50 3.72 12.58 5.49
CA GLY A 50 4.80 11.62 5.76
C GLY A 50 4.31 10.19 6.04
N LYS A 51 3.02 9.93 5.88
CA LYS A 51 2.39 8.63 6.13
C LYS A 51 1.79 8.07 4.85
N VAL A 52 1.82 6.76 4.74
CA VAL A 52 1.25 6.04 3.59
C VAL A 52 -0.25 5.92 3.79
N ALA A 53 -1.01 6.38 2.79
CA ALA A 53 -2.46 6.26 2.76
C ALA A 53 -2.92 5.64 1.44
N LEU A 54 -4.01 4.88 1.50
CA LEU A 54 -4.66 4.37 0.30
C LEU A 54 -5.48 5.48 -0.36
N THR A 55 -5.45 5.52 -1.69
CA THR A 55 -6.40 6.32 -2.46
C THR A 55 -7.78 5.65 -2.46
N GLU A 56 -8.80 6.37 -2.92
CA GLU A 56 -10.13 5.78 -3.16
C GLU A 56 -10.02 4.59 -4.13
N LYS A 57 -9.19 4.71 -5.18
CA LYS A 57 -8.92 3.64 -6.15
C LYS A 57 -8.28 2.42 -5.47
N GLY A 58 -7.28 2.64 -4.61
CA GLY A 58 -6.62 1.56 -3.88
C GLY A 58 -7.55 0.84 -2.91
N SER A 59 -8.38 1.59 -2.20
CA SER A 59 -9.39 1.03 -1.29
C SER A 59 -10.45 0.22 -2.03
N ALA A 60 -11.00 0.76 -3.12
CA ALA A 60 -11.97 0.05 -3.95
C ALA A 60 -11.37 -1.21 -4.58
N ALA A 61 -10.12 -1.15 -5.06
CA ALA A 61 -9.43 -2.31 -5.62
C ALA A 61 -9.13 -3.40 -4.58
N LEU A 62 -8.89 -3.02 -3.33
CA LEU A 62 -8.72 -3.94 -2.21
C LEU A 62 -10.03 -4.67 -1.88
N ASP A 63 -11.15 -3.96 -1.88
CA ASP A 63 -12.48 -4.50 -1.56
C ASP A 63 -13.09 -5.31 -2.73
N ALA A 64 -12.77 -4.97 -3.98
CA ALA A 64 -13.26 -5.65 -5.17
C ALA A 64 -12.58 -7.01 -5.46
N ALA A 65 -11.48 -7.33 -4.79
CA ALA A 65 -10.75 -8.56 -5.03
C ALA A 65 -11.36 -9.73 -4.23
N PRO A 66 -11.98 -10.75 -4.87
CA PRO A 66 -12.51 -11.93 -4.17
C PRO A 66 -11.38 -12.67 -3.43
N PHE A 67 -11.75 -13.36 -2.34
CA PHE A 67 -10.86 -14.11 -1.46
C PHE A 67 -10.24 -15.33 -2.14
#